data_AF-A0A2N7TXJ0-F1
#
_entry.id   AF-A0A2N7TXJ0-F1
#
_cell.length_a   1.000
_cell.length_b   1.000
_cell.length_c   1.000
_cell.angle_alpha   90.00
_cell.angle_beta   90.00
_cell.angle_gamma   90.00
#
_symmetry.space_group_name_H-M   'P 1'
#
loop_
_entity.id
_entity.type
_entity.pdbx_description
1 polymer ?
#
loop_
_entity_poly.entity_id
_entity_poly.type
_entity_poly.pdbx_seq_one_letter_code
_entity_poly.pdbx_strand_id
1 'polypeptide(L)' 'MSSTVNMMAARESRPIPGTFTRPIQIWVPDVRSAAFQAEAHRQSQAVATSRDAAGDQAFIDSLSEWDDSPWKSDE' A
#
# COMPACT_ATOMS: atom_id res chain seq x y z
N MET A 1 -25.68 14.15 7.40
CA MET A 1 -24.65 15.22 7.51
C MET A 1 -23.31 14.54 7.25
N SER A 2 -22.98 14.30 5.98
CA SER A 2 -22.03 15.08 5.18
C SER A 2 -20.63 15.19 5.83
N SER A 3 -19.69 14.39 5.32
CA SER A 3 -18.31 14.84 5.19
C SER A 3 -17.65 14.04 4.05
N THR A 4 -17.94 14.45 2.81
CA THR A 4 -17.08 14.13 1.66
C THR A 4 -16.32 15.39 1.33
N VAL A 5 -15.27 15.67 2.11
CA VAL A 5 -14.29 16.69 1.73
C VAL A 5 -13.13 15.97 1.08
N ASN A 6 -13.32 15.68 -0.21
CA ASN A 6 -12.27 15.18 -1.09
C ASN A 6 -11.32 16.36 -1.39
N MET A 7 -10.17 16.40 -0.73
CA MET A 7 -9.21 17.50 -0.84
C MET A 7 -8.36 17.32 -2.11
N MET A 8 -8.63 18.14 -3.14
CA MET A 8 -7.82 18.23 -4.36
C MET A 8 -6.55 19.03 -4.07
N ALA A 9 -5.38 18.42 -4.28
CA ALA A 9 -4.12 19.15 -4.45
C ALA A 9 -3.45 18.71 -5.76
N ALA A 10 -3.81 19.39 -6.85
CA ALA A 10 -3.10 19.29 -8.11
C ALA A 10 -1.73 19.98 -7.96
N ARG A 11 -0.65 19.20 -7.96
CA ARG A 11 0.72 19.73 -7.97
C ARG A 11 1.12 20.03 -9.42
N GLU A 12 1.38 21.29 -9.73
CA GLU A 12 1.91 21.72 -11.04
C GLU A 12 3.38 21.30 -11.18
N SER A 13 3.62 20.07 -11.64
CA SER A 13 4.96 19.62 -12.00
C SER A 13 5.26 20.02 -13.45
N ARG A 14 6.15 21.00 -13.64
CA ARG A 14 6.69 21.35 -14.95
C ARG A 14 7.35 20.10 -15.58
N PRO A 15 7.07 19.78 -16.85
CA PRO A 15 7.67 18.62 -17.49
C PRO A 15 9.18 18.79 -17.65
N ILE A 16 9.93 17.79 -17.19
CA ILE A 16 11.38 17.65 -17.43
C ILE A 16 11.60 17.29 -18.90
N PRO A 17 12.35 18.10 -19.67
CA PRO A 17 12.62 17.81 -21.08
C PRO A 17 13.28 16.44 -21.25
N GLY A 18 12.64 15.52 -21.96
CA GLY A 18 13.18 14.19 -22.27
C GLY A 18 12.54 13.00 -21.57
N THR A 19 11.53 13.19 -20.70
CA THR A 19 10.73 12.08 -20.14
C THR A 19 9.28 12.15 -20.60
N PHE A 20 8.75 11.05 -21.16
CA PHE A 20 7.32 10.90 -21.45
C PHE A 20 6.63 10.25 -20.25
N THR A 21 6.47 11.00 -19.17
CA THR A 21 5.54 10.62 -18.10
C THR A 21 4.42 11.64 -18.08
N ARG A 22 3.23 11.19 -18.48
CA ARG A 22 2.01 11.98 -18.34
C ARG A 22 1.56 11.86 -16.88
N PRO A 23 1.53 12.95 -16.09
CA PRO A 23 1.04 12.88 -14.72
C PRO A 23 -0.45 12.54 -14.76
N ILE A 24 -0.83 11.41 -14.16
CA ILE A 24 -2.23 11.08 -13.89
C ILE A 24 -2.53 11.38 -12.42
N GLN A 25 -3.63 12.08 -12.16
CA GLN A 25 -4.13 12.26 -10.81
C GLN A 25 -5.13 11.14 -10.52
N ILE A 26 -4.89 10.39 -9.43
CA ILE A 26 -5.79 9.35 -8.94
C ILE A 26 -6.36 9.79 -7.59
N TRP A 27 -7.64 9.51 -7.37
CA TRP A 27 -8.27 9.76 -6.07
C TRP A 27 -7.93 8.62 -5.12
N VAL A 28 -7.17 8.94 -4.08
CA VAL A 28 -6.85 8.00 -3.00
C VAL A 28 -7.88 8.22 -1.88
N PRO A 29 -8.61 7.17 -1.43
CA PRO A 29 -9.49 7.29 -0.28
C PRO A 29 -8.69 7.63 0.98
N ASP A 30 -9.31 8.29 1.96
CA ASP A 30 -8.66 8.55 3.25
C ASP A 30 -8.44 7.23 4.01
N VAL A 31 -7.21 6.73 3.93
CA VAL A 31 -6.75 5.48 4.55
C VAL A 31 -6.75 5.52 6.08
N ARG A 32 -6.90 6.71 6.68
CA ARG A 32 -6.95 6.88 8.14
C ARG A 32 -8.37 6.86 8.69
N SER A 33 -9.38 6.92 7.83
CA SER A 33 -10.77 6.88 8.27
C SER A 33 -11.11 5.52 8.91
N ALA A 34 -11.91 5.54 9.97
CA ALA A 34 -12.34 4.30 10.64
C ALA A 34 -13.12 3.36 9.70
N ALA A 35 -13.88 3.93 8.75
CA ALA A 35 -14.60 3.18 7.73
C ALA A 35 -13.63 2.43 6.79
N PHE A 36 -12.55 3.08 6.35
CA PHE A 36 -11.51 2.43 5.56
C PHE A 36 -10.83 1.31 6.35
N GLN A 37 -10.49 1.54 7.62
CA GLN A 37 -9.87 0.51 8.46
C GLN A 37 -10.77 -0.72 8.62
N ALA A 38 -12.07 -0.52 8.88
CA ALA A 38 -13.02 -1.60 9.01
C ALA A 38 -13.16 -2.42 7.72
N GLU A 39 -13.26 -1.75 6.57
CA GLU A 39 -13.39 -2.42 5.28
C GLU A 39 -12.09 -3.11 4.85
N ALA A 40 -10.94 -2.47 5.07
CA ALA A 40 -9.64 -3.07 4.83
C ALA A 40 -9.47 -4.34 5.65
N HIS A 41 -9.82 -4.30 6.94
CA HIS A 41 -9.77 -5.48 7.79
C HIS A 41 -10.67 -6.62 7.29
N ARG A 42 -11.91 -6.30 6.93
CA ARG A 42 -12.87 -7.28 6.38
C ARG A 42 -12.34 -7.93 5.09
N GLN A 43 -11.79 -7.13 4.18
CA GLN A 43 -11.25 -7.62 2.92
C GLN A 43 -9.97 -8.44 3.12
N SER A 44 -9.06 -8.00 3.97
CA SER A 44 -7.85 -8.75 4.32
C SER A 44 -8.18 -10.12 4.92
N GLN A 45 -9.19 -10.18 5.82
CA GLN A 45 -9.66 -11.46 6.35
C GLN A 45 -10.20 -12.38 5.26
N ALA A 46 -10.99 -11.85 4.32
CA ALA A 46 -11.52 -12.65 3.21
C ALA A 46 -10.40 -13.28 2.37
N VAL A 47 -9.34 -12.52 2.07
CA VAL A 47 -8.16 -13.01 1.35
C VAL A 47 -7.42 -14.07 2.17
N ALA A 48 -7.19 -13.84 3.47
CA ALA A 48 -6.52 -14.79 4.35
C ALA A 48 -7.28 -16.11 4.53
N THR A 49 -8.60 -16.10 4.36
CA THR A 49 -9.45 -17.30 4.39
C THR A 49 -9.70 -17.92 3.01
N SER A 50 -9.11 -17.35 1.95
CA SER A 50 -9.30 -17.84 0.59
C SER A 50 -8.59 -19.17 0.36
N ARG A 51 -8.97 -19.86 -0.73
CA ARG A 51 -8.34 -21.13 -1.11
C ARG A 51 -6.84 -21.00 -1.40
N ASP A 52 -6.42 -19.83 -1.87
CA ASP A 52 -5.06 -19.55 -2.30
C ASP A 52 -4.17 -19.05 -1.16
N ALA A 53 -4.73 -18.79 0.02
CA ALA A 53 -4.04 -18.22 1.18
C ALA A 53 -2.76 -18.99 1.57
N ALA A 54 -2.79 -20.32 1.47
CA ALA A 54 -1.61 -21.15 1.76
C ALA A 54 -0.48 -20.96 0.73
N GLY A 55 -0.84 -20.77 -0.54
CA GLY A 55 0.13 -20.50 -1.61
C GLY A 55 0.72 -19.10 -1.48
N ASP A 56 -0.11 -18.11 -1.19
CA ASP A 56 0.31 -16.73 -0.93
C ASP A 56 1.27 -16.66 0.27
N GLN A 57 0.93 -17.36 1.36
CA GLN A 57 1.79 -17.42 2.54
C GLN A 57 3.12 -18.11 2.24
N ALA A 58 3.11 -19.27 1.57
CA ALA A 58 4.35 -19.96 1.20
C ALA A 58 5.25 -19.12 0.27
N PHE A 59 4.64 -18.33 -0.62
CA PHE A 59 5.37 -17.39 -1.47
C PHE A 59 6.02 -16.27 -0.64
N ILE A 60 5.27 -15.62 0.26
CA ILE A 60 5.80 -14.57 1.14
C ILE A 60 6.93 -15.12 2.01
N ASP A 61 6.76 -16.31 2.59
CA ASP A 61 7.77 -16.95 3.42
C ASP A 61 9.06 -17.21 2.62
N SER A 62 8.95 -17.62 1.35
CA SER A 62 10.11 -17.82 0.48
C SER A 62 10.90 -16.54 0.16
N LEU A 63 10.23 -15.37 0.21
CA LEU A 63 10.87 -14.07 0.03
C LEU A 63 11.36 -13.44 1.34
N SER A 64 10.85 -13.89 2.48
CA SER A 64 11.06 -13.27 3.78
C SER A 64 12.32 -13.77 4.50
N GLU A 65 13.26 -14.41 3.80
CA GLU A 65 14.59 -14.73 4.32
C GLU A 65 15.36 -13.41 4.55
N TRP A 66 15.12 -12.80 5.71
CA TRP A 66 15.91 -11.68 6.21
C TRP A 66 17.21 -12.26 6.77
N ASP A 67 18.34 -11.88 6.17
CA ASP A 67 19.67 -12.22 6.67
C ASP A 67 19.79 -11.76 8.12
N ASP A 68 19.98 -12.71 9.05
CA ASP A 68 20.40 -12.47 10.43
C ASP A 68 21.86 -12.01 10.43
N SER A 69 22.17 -10.97 9.66
CA SER A 69 23.54 -10.55 9.41
C SER A 69 24.16 -10.08 10.73
N PRO A 70 25.40 -10.51 11.03
CA PRO A 70 26.07 -10.28 12.32
C PRO A 70 26.47 -8.81 12.59
N TRP A 71 26.09 -7.85 11.75
CA TRP A 71 26.34 -6.41 11.96
C TRP A 71 25.55 -5.78 13.13
N LYS A 72 25.03 -6.61 14.04
CA LYS A 72 24.34 -6.27 15.30
C LYS A 72 25.16 -6.52 16.56
N SER A 73 26.45 -6.84 16.45
CA SER A 73 27.35 -6.83 17.61
C SER A 73 28.76 -6.51 17.14
N ASP A 74 29.21 -5.29 17.42
CA ASP A 74 30.60 -4.91 17.67
C ASP A 74 30.58 -3.43 18.14
N GLU A 75 30.04 -3.19 19.33
CA GLU A 75 30.39 -2.02 20.16
C GLU A 75 30.64 -2.45 21.61
#